data_AF-A0A075I2L8-F1
#
_entry.id   AF-A0A075I2L8-F1
#
_cell.length_a   1.000
_cell.length_b   1.000
_cell.length_c   1.000
_cell.angle_alpha   90.00
_cell.angle_beta   90.00
_cell.angle_gamma   90.00
#
_symmetry.space_group_name_H-M   'P 1'
#
loop_
_entity.id
_entity.type
_entity.pdbx_description
1 polymer ?
#
loop_
_entity_poly.entity_id
_entity_poly.type
_entity_poly.pdbx_seq_one_letter_code
_entity_poly.pdbx_strand_id
1 'polypeptide(L)'
;MEQKTELVKNLISNARIVLTLDAKESEFRADLTKTDFKILDQLLKNPREKIDSISKSTMLSTKTVTRTIEKFEKNPAIQFTIIYDPRKLEKFVAFAVLAMVQNDIKKLKKI
;
A
#
# COMPACT_ATOMS: atom_id res chain seq x y z
N MET A 1 7.37 26.36 -21.78
CA MET A 1 6.59 25.43 -20.94
C MET A 1 6.61 24.03 -21.52
N GLU A 2 6.35 23.85 -22.82
CA GLU A 2 6.45 22.55 -23.52
C GLU A 2 7.76 21.80 -23.28
N GLN A 3 8.92 22.45 -23.40
CA GLN A 3 10.22 21.79 -23.14
C GLN A 3 10.35 21.21 -21.73
N LYS A 4 9.80 21.88 -20.70
CA LYS A 4 9.82 21.38 -19.32
C LYS A 4 8.87 20.19 -19.15
N THR A 5 7.71 20.23 -19.81
CA THR A 5 6.73 19.13 -19.81
C THR A 5 7.27 17.90 -20.55
N GLU A 6 7.93 18.09 -21.70
CA GLU A 6 8.58 17.03 -22.49
C GLU A 6 9.70 16.36 -21.68
N LEU A 7 10.50 17.15 -20.96
CA LEU A 7 11.55 16.65 -20.08
C LEU A 7 10.97 15.78 -18.95
N VAL A 8 9.91 16.25 -18.29
CA VAL A 8 9.23 15.49 -17.22
C VAL A 8 8.62 14.20 -17.78
N LYS A 9 8.00 14.25 -18.97
CA LYS A 9 7.46 13.06 -19.65
C LYS A 9 8.56 12.05 -19.95
N ASN A 10 9.72 12.48 -20.42
CA ASN A 10 10.87 11.62 -20.66
C ASN A 10 11.43 11.03 -19.35
N LEU A 11 11.48 11.81 -18.26
CA LEU A 11 11.91 11.33 -16.94
C LEU A 11 10.95 10.31 -16.33
N ILE A 12 9.63 10.51 -16.50
CA ILE A 12 8.59 9.63 -15.95
C ILE A 12 8.34 8.42 -16.86
N SER A 13 8.78 8.43 -18.12
CA SER A 13 8.56 7.33 -19.08
C SER A 13 9.03 5.96 -18.58
N ASN A 14 10.07 5.93 -17.73
CA ASN A 14 10.61 4.72 -17.10
C ASN A 14 10.27 4.61 -15.59
N ALA A 15 9.43 5.51 -15.06
CA ALA A 15 9.04 5.45 -13.67
C ALA A 15 8.01 4.33 -13.44
N ARG A 16 8.24 3.51 -12.41
CA ARG A 16 7.23 2.59 -11.88
C ARG A 16 6.56 3.21 -10.67
N ILE A 17 5.24 3.36 -10.72
CA ILE A 17 4.45 3.78 -9.56
C ILE A 17 4.43 2.60 -8.57
N VAL A 18 5.09 2.78 -7.42
CA VAL A 18 5.18 1.74 -6.38
C VAL A 18 3.97 1.78 -5.45
N LEU A 19 3.39 2.95 -5.25
CA LEU A 19 2.25 3.16 -4.37
C LEU A 19 1.44 4.37 -4.84
N THR A 20 0.12 4.21 -4.88
CA THR A 20 -0.84 5.31 -5.01
C THR A 20 -1.67 5.39 -3.73
N LEU A 21 -1.65 6.53 -3.07
CA LEU A 21 -2.50 6.81 -1.92
C LEU A 21 -3.49 7.90 -2.32
N ASP A 22 -4.78 7.57 -2.37
CA ASP A 22 -5.82 8.59 -2.44
C ASP A 22 -6.14 9.03 -1.01
N ALA A 23 -6.14 10.34 -0.75
CA ALA A 23 -6.49 10.88 0.56
C ALA A 23 -7.90 10.46 1.00
N LYS A 24 -8.83 10.20 0.05
CA LYS A 24 -10.16 9.67 0.37
C LYS A 24 -10.15 8.20 0.80
N GLU A 25 -9.25 7.39 0.23
CA GLU A 25 -9.02 6.00 0.61
C GLU A 25 -8.15 5.90 1.89
N SER A 26 -7.52 7.02 2.29
CA SER A 26 -6.73 7.12 3.52
C SER A 26 -7.55 7.31 4.79
N GLU A 27 -8.87 7.56 4.67
CA GLU A 27 -9.77 7.42 5.82
C GLU A 27 -9.81 5.94 6.19
N PHE A 28 -9.03 5.56 7.21
CA PHE A 28 -8.97 4.18 7.72
C PHE A 28 -10.34 3.75 8.25
N ARG A 29 -11.21 3.29 7.35
CA ARG A 29 -12.56 2.77 7.63
C ARG A 29 -12.55 1.26 7.43
N ALA A 30 -11.66 0.59 8.12
CA ALA A 30 -11.69 -0.86 8.16
C ALA A 30 -12.67 -1.28 9.27
N ASP A 31 -13.81 -1.86 8.90
CA ASP A 31 -14.72 -2.53 9.84
C ASP A 31 -14.02 -3.80 10.36
N LEU A 32 -13.10 -3.59 11.32
CA LEU A 32 -12.24 -4.61 11.90
C LEU A 32 -12.80 -5.03 13.26
N THR A 33 -12.96 -6.33 13.40
CA THR A 33 -13.37 -6.93 14.66
C THR A 33 -12.17 -7.08 15.60
N LYS A 34 -12.44 -7.36 16.89
CA LYS A 34 -11.39 -7.69 17.86
C LYS A 34 -10.54 -8.89 17.42
N THR A 35 -11.14 -9.85 16.72
CA THR A 35 -10.44 -11.00 16.14
C THR A 35 -9.48 -10.57 15.03
N ASP A 36 -9.92 -9.64 14.17
CA ASP A 36 -9.09 -9.11 13.11
C ASP A 36 -7.85 -8.40 13.68
N PHE A 37 -8.03 -7.55 14.69
CA PHE A 37 -6.90 -6.89 15.36
C PHE A 37 -5.91 -7.88 16.00
N LYS A 38 -6.40 -9.00 16.54
CA LYS A 38 -5.53 -10.03 17.13
C LYS A 38 -4.61 -10.68 16.09
N ILE A 39 -5.11 -10.91 14.88
CA ILE A 39 -4.33 -11.46 13.77
C ILE A 39 -3.39 -10.39 13.20
N LEU A 40 -3.87 -9.14 13.05
CA LEU A 40 -3.05 -7.99 12.63
C LEU A 40 -1.83 -7.78 13.56
N ASP A 41 -2.01 -7.88 14.87
CA ASP A 41 -0.90 -7.76 15.83
C ASP A 41 0.21 -8.83 15.60
N GLN A 42 -0.16 -10.05 15.22
CA GLN A 42 0.83 -11.08 14.86
C GLN A 42 1.54 -10.74 13.55
N LEU A 43 0.79 -10.34 12.52
CA LEU A 43 1.33 -9.99 11.21
C LEU A 43 2.22 -8.73 11.25
N LEU A 44 1.95 -7.78 12.14
CA LEU A 44 2.82 -6.61 12.33
C LEU A 44 4.19 -6.99 12.91
N LYS A 45 4.26 -8.06 13.72
CA LYS A 45 5.52 -8.58 14.28
C LYS A 45 6.26 -9.43 13.27
N ASN A 46 5.54 -10.32 12.58
CA ASN A 46 6.08 -11.17 11.53
C ASN A 46 5.04 -11.37 10.41
N PRO A 47 5.11 -10.57 9.33
CA PRO A 47 4.13 -10.64 8.25
C PRO A 47 4.22 -11.93 7.42
N ARG A 48 5.29 -12.72 7.60
CA ARG A 48 5.50 -14.01 6.92
C ARG A 48 5.20 -15.21 7.82
N GLU A 49 4.59 -15.00 8.98
CA GLU A 49 4.25 -16.07 9.90
C GLU A 49 3.26 -17.05 9.26
N LYS A 50 3.47 -18.36 9.48
CA LYS A 50 2.58 -19.40 8.95
C LYS A 50 1.22 -19.33 9.64
N ILE A 51 0.14 -19.58 8.88
CA ILE A 51 -1.24 -19.59 9.38
C ILE A 51 -1.39 -20.49 10.62
N ASP A 52 -0.78 -21.68 10.62
CA ASP A 52 -0.84 -22.60 11.76
C ASP A 52 -0.17 -22.04 13.01
N SER A 53 0.90 -21.26 12.86
CA SER A 53 1.57 -20.60 13.98
C SER A 53 0.71 -19.48 14.54
N ILE A 54 0.15 -18.63 13.67
CA ILE A 54 -0.79 -17.57 14.06
C ILE A 54 -2.02 -18.18 14.75
N SER A 55 -2.54 -19.29 14.25
CA SER A 55 -3.66 -20.02 14.86
C SER A 55 -3.35 -20.41 16.31
N LYS A 56 -2.16 -20.98 16.55
CA LYS A 56 -1.71 -21.36 17.91
C LYS A 56 -1.50 -20.15 18.81
N SER A 57 -0.80 -19.12 18.34
CA SER A 57 -0.50 -17.92 19.16
C SER A 57 -1.75 -17.12 19.50
N THR A 58 -2.72 -17.07 18.59
CA THR A 58 -3.98 -16.33 18.78
C THR A 58 -5.08 -17.17 19.40
N MET A 59 -4.89 -18.49 19.59
CA MET A 59 -5.98 -19.43 19.92
C MET A 59 -7.15 -19.36 18.90
N LEU A 60 -6.79 -18.97 17.67
CA LEU A 60 -7.57 -18.97 16.42
C LEU A 60 -7.85 -20.39 15.94
N SER A 61 -8.97 -20.67 15.26
CA SER A 61 -8.97 -21.78 14.29
C SER A 61 -8.20 -21.34 13.04
N THR A 62 -7.52 -22.28 12.38
CA THR A 62 -6.82 -22.01 11.10
C THR A 62 -7.77 -21.40 10.06
N LYS A 63 -8.99 -21.94 9.96
CA LYS A 63 -10.06 -21.40 9.09
C LYS A 63 -10.37 -19.93 9.38
N THR A 64 -10.44 -19.54 10.65
CA THR A 64 -10.66 -18.13 11.05
C THR A 64 -9.49 -17.25 10.62
N VAL A 65 -8.26 -17.70 10.86
CA VAL A 65 -7.05 -16.96 10.48
C VAL A 65 -6.98 -16.78 8.96
N THR A 66 -7.16 -17.84 8.18
CA THR A 66 -7.18 -17.79 6.71
C THR A 66 -8.23 -16.80 6.20
N ARG A 67 -9.47 -16.91 6.67
CA ARG A 67 -10.57 -16.02 6.24
C ARG A 67 -10.28 -14.55 6.56
N THR A 68 -9.67 -14.27 7.71
CA THR A 68 -9.30 -12.89 8.08
C THR A 68 -8.15 -12.36 7.20
N ILE A 69 -7.16 -13.18 6.88
CA ILE A 69 -6.09 -12.76 5.94
C ILE A 69 -6.66 -12.48 4.55
N GLU A 70 -7.54 -13.34 4.02
CA GLU A 70 -8.24 -13.10 2.75
C GLU A 70 -9.10 -11.82 2.80
N LYS A 71 -9.69 -11.50 3.96
CA LYS A 71 -10.40 -10.23 4.18
C LYS A 71 -9.45 -9.04 4.09
N PHE A 72 -8.24 -9.15 4.65
CA PHE A 72 -7.23 -8.09 4.59
C PHE A 72 -6.71 -7.86 3.17
N GLU A 73 -6.45 -8.92 2.42
CA GLU A 73 -6.00 -8.81 1.01
C GLU A 73 -7.00 -8.07 0.11
N LYS A 74 -8.30 -8.19 0.41
CA LYS A 74 -9.38 -7.51 -0.33
C LYS A 74 -9.68 -6.11 0.21
N ASN A 75 -9.13 -5.74 1.36
CA ASN A 75 -9.41 -4.46 1.99
C ASN A 75 -8.42 -3.40 1.49
N PRO A 76 -8.88 -2.35 0.76
CA PRO A 76 -7.98 -1.32 0.24
C PRO A 76 -7.22 -0.55 1.33
N ALA A 77 -7.72 -0.56 2.58
CA ALA A 77 -7.05 0.05 3.72
C ALA A 77 -5.87 -0.76 4.26
N ILE A 78 -5.66 -2.00 3.80
CA ILE A 78 -4.57 -2.88 4.24
C ILE A 78 -3.78 -3.36 3.03
N GLN A 79 -2.48 -3.04 3.00
CA GLN A 79 -1.57 -3.48 1.95
C GLN A 79 -0.46 -4.35 2.53
N PHE A 80 -0.31 -5.56 1.99
CA PHE A 80 0.89 -6.37 2.22
C PHE A 80 1.99 -5.92 1.27
N THR A 81 3.12 -5.51 1.83
CA THR A 81 4.26 -5.04 1.05
C THR A 81 5.57 -5.53 1.65
N ILE A 82 6.62 -5.49 0.83
CA ILE A 82 7.99 -5.71 1.29
C ILE A 82 8.62 -4.37 1.62
N ILE A 83 9.26 -4.29 2.79
CA ILE A 83 10.15 -3.16 3.09
C ILE A 83 11.46 -3.43 2.36
N TYR A 84 11.78 -2.60 1.38
CA TYR A 84 13.06 -2.63 0.67
C TYR A 84 13.90 -1.41 1.06
N ASP A 85 15.22 -1.57 1.10
CA ASP A 85 16.15 -0.45 1.23
C ASP A 85 16.41 0.11 -0.17
N PRO A 86 15.93 1.32 -0.51
CA PRO A 86 16.12 1.87 -1.85
C PRO A 86 17.59 2.05 -2.21
N ARG A 87 18.50 2.19 -1.22
CA ARG A 87 19.95 2.30 -1.46
C ARG A 87 20.58 1.01 -1.96
N LYS A 88 19.91 -0.13 -1.74
CA LYS A 88 20.36 -1.45 -2.22
C LYS A 88 19.84 -1.76 -3.63
N LEU A 89 18.98 -0.91 -4.20
CA LEU A 89 18.52 -1.03 -5.57
C LEU A 89 19.54 -0.33 -6.49
N GLU A 90 20.41 -1.10 -7.13
CA GLU A 90 21.33 -0.55 -8.13
C GLU A 90 20.54 0.13 -9.26
N LYS A 91 21.03 1.30 -9.73
CA LYS A 91 20.46 2.08 -10.84
C LYS A 91 19.11 2.77 -10.55
N PHE A 92 18.67 2.84 -9.30
CA PHE A 92 17.49 3.62 -8.91
C PHE A 92 17.86 4.83 -8.04
N VAL A 93 17.25 5.98 -8.32
CA VAL A 93 17.31 7.17 -7.47
C VAL A 93 15.94 7.33 -6.83
N ALA A 94 15.86 7.25 -5.50
CA ALA A 94 14.62 7.58 -4.79
C ALA A 94 14.48 9.11 -4.71
N PHE A 95 13.37 9.64 -5.22
CA PHE A 95 13.05 11.06 -5.16
C PHE A 95 11.55 11.28 -4.90
N ALA A 96 11.20 12.37 -4.23
CA ALA A 96 9.82 12.81 -4.05
C ALA A 96 9.53 14.00 -4.97
N VAL A 97 8.41 13.96 -5.69
CA VAL A 97 7.93 15.09 -6.50
C VAL A 97 6.70 15.67 -5.83
N LEU A 98 6.82 16.91 -5.35
CA LEU A 98 5.66 17.68 -4.89
C LEU A 98 5.08 18.44 -6.09
N ALA A 99 3.89 18.05 -6.55
CA ALA A 99 3.16 18.75 -7.59
C ALA A 99 1.93 19.43 -6.99
N MET A 100 1.84 20.76 -7.14
CA MET A 100 0.68 21.55 -6.71
C MET A 100 -0.10 22.00 -7.95
N VAL A 101 -1.39 21.68 -7.99
CA VAL A 101 -2.27 22.11 -9.08
C VAL A 101 -3.06 23.32 -8.59
N GLN A 102 -2.88 24.47 -9.26
CA GLN A 102 -3.62 25.71 -8.94
C GLN A 102 -5.07 25.69 -9.46
N ASN A 103 -5.39 24.78 -10.39
CA ASN A 103 -6.71 24.66 -11.01
C ASN A 103 -7.51 23.46 -10.47
N ASP A 104 -8.83 23.55 -10.59
CA ASP A 104 -9.77 22.52 -10.12
C ASP A 104 -9.54 21.17 -10.85
N ILE A 105 -9.02 20.18 -10.11
CA ILE A 105 -8.64 18.85 -10.60
C ILE A 105 -9.82 18.15 -11.30
N LYS A 106 -11.07 18.47 -10.92
CA LYS A 106 -12.28 17.89 -11.54
C LYS A 106 -12.39 18.22 -13.04
N LYS A 107 -11.83 19.35 -13.48
CA LYS A 107 -11.83 19.73 -14.91
C LYS A 107 -10.81 18.93 -15.74
N LEU A 108 -9.82 18.32 -15.09
CA LEU A 108 -8.76 17.53 -15.76
C LEU A 108 -9.14 16.06 -15.98
N LYS A 109 -10.09 15.50 -15.19
CA LYS A 109 -10.55 14.09 -15.31
C LYS A 109 -11.53 13.83 -16.47
N LYS A 110 -11.73 14.78 -17.38
CA LYS A 110 -12.72 14.71 -18.48
C LYS A 110 -12.12 14.23 -19.82
N ILE A 111 -11.06 13.42 -19.78
CA ILE A 111 -10.42 12.82 -20.97
C ILE A 111 -10.81 11.35 -21.02
#